data_AF-A0A1E3S1N2-F1
#
_entry.id   AF-A0A1E3S1N2-F1
#
_cell.length_a   1.000
_cell.length_b   1.000
_cell.length_c   1.000
_cell.angle_alpha   90.00
_cell.angle_beta   90.00
_cell.angle_gamma   90.00
#
_symmetry.space_group_name_H-M   'P 1'
#
loop_
_entity.id
_entity.type
_entity.pdbx_description
1 polymer ?
#
loop_
_entity_poly.entity_id
_entity_poly.type
_entity_poly.pdbx_seq_one_letter_code
_entity_poly.pdbx_strand_id
1 'polypeptide(L)'
;MSLTKAGAAAQREPALLWDHLAARLLPADERTFEGQASLLLLAYAGSSGGNDLPVGEIAAALTELDWRHQDGEPLRGYELYRLPIFVALINVSGQLRDWRQRDRISPAASALARAALRRRG
;
A
#
# COMPACT_ATOMS: atom_id res chain seq x y z
N MET A 1 -22.28 17.50 -2.51
CA MET A 1 -21.31 16.75 -1.67
C MET A 1 -20.92 17.63 -0.51
N SER A 2 -21.12 17.18 0.74
CA SER A 2 -20.67 17.91 1.93
C SER A 2 -19.45 17.18 2.49
N LEU A 3 -18.30 17.87 2.58
CA LEU A 3 -17.10 17.34 3.22
C LEU A 3 -17.38 17.17 4.72
N THR A 4 -16.87 16.09 5.31
CA THR A 4 -16.84 15.95 6.78
C THR A 4 -16.01 17.09 7.38
N LYS A 5 -16.20 17.44 8.66
CA LYS A 5 -15.36 18.47 9.34
C LYS A 5 -13.86 18.20 9.16
N ALA A 6 -13.46 16.93 9.24
CA ALA A 6 -12.09 16.48 8.97
C ALA A 6 -11.68 16.70 7.50
N GLY A 7 -12.55 16.38 6.55
CA GLY A 7 -12.33 16.64 5.13
C GLY A 7 -12.21 18.14 4.79
N ALA A 8 -13.01 18.99 5.44
CA ALA A 8 -12.96 20.44 5.25
C ALA A 8 -11.72 21.08 5.87
N ALA A 9 -11.27 20.60 7.04
CA ALA A 9 -10.01 21.03 7.66
C ALA A 9 -8.80 20.59 6.81
N ALA A 10 -8.80 19.35 6.33
CA ALA A 10 -7.72 18.82 5.50
C ALA A 10 -7.65 19.49 4.11
N GLN A 11 -8.76 20.05 3.60
CA GLN A 11 -8.78 20.83 2.37
C GLN A 11 -7.89 22.08 2.45
N ARG A 12 -7.73 22.65 3.65
CA ARG A 12 -6.91 23.85 3.87
C ARG A 12 -5.42 23.52 3.98
N GLU A 13 -5.07 22.28 4.32
CA GLU A 13 -3.69 21.85 4.51
C GLU A 13 -3.41 20.49 3.83
N PRO A 14 -3.53 20.41 2.49
CA PRO A 14 -3.36 19.15 1.76
C PRO A 14 -1.99 18.50 1.96
N ALA A 15 -0.96 19.32 2.13
CA ALA A 15 0.40 18.85 2.40
C ALA A 15 0.50 18.14 3.77
N LEU A 16 -0.10 18.70 4.82
CA LEU A 16 -0.10 18.05 6.14
C LEU A 16 -0.91 16.76 6.15
N LEU A 17 -2.04 16.73 5.44
CA LEU A 17 -2.80 15.48 5.27
C LEU A 17 -1.94 14.43 4.56
N TRP A 18 -1.27 14.81 3.48
CA TRP A 18 -0.41 13.91 2.72
C TRP A 18 0.72 13.33 3.56
N ASP A 19 1.39 14.20 4.32
CA ASP A 19 2.47 13.80 5.23
C ASP A 19 1.97 12.89 6.35
N HIS A 20 0.80 13.19 6.90
CA HIS A 20 0.16 12.36 7.91
C HIS A 20 -0.20 10.96 7.37
N LEU A 21 -0.74 10.89 6.16
CA LEU A 21 -1.04 9.61 5.50
C LEU A 21 0.25 8.83 5.23
N ALA A 22 1.28 9.47 4.67
CA ALA A 22 2.57 8.82 4.40
C ALA A 22 3.21 8.24 5.66
N ALA A 23 3.16 8.97 6.79
CA ALA A 23 3.70 8.49 8.06
C ALA A 23 2.98 7.24 8.60
N ARG A 24 1.68 7.09 8.31
CA ARG A 24 0.87 5.97 8.77
C ARG A 24 0.99 4.71 7.92
N LEU A 25 1.60 4.80 6.73
CA LEU A 25 1.81 3.63 5.86
C LEU A 25 3.03 2.80 6.25
N LEU A 26 3.97 3.37 7.00
CA LEU A 26 5.11 2.61 7.49
C LEU A 26 4.66 1.59 8.55
N PRO A 27 5.11 0.33 8.46
CA PRO A 27 4.74 -0.67 9.45
C PRO A 27 5.36 -0.37 10.80
N ALA A 28 4.68 -0.76 11.87
CA ALA A 28 5.17 -0.59 13.23
C ALA A 28 6.30 -1.57 13.60
N ASP A 29 6.28 -2.80 13.06
CA ASP A 29 7.36 -3.79 13.23
C ASP A 29 7.66 -4.49 11.90
N GLU A 30 8.84 -4.21 11.36
CA GLU A 30 9.34 -4.74 10.09
C GLU A 30 9.75 -6.23 10.16
N ARG A 31 9.75 -6.86 11.33
CA ARG A 31 10.09 -8.29 11.49
C ARG A 31 8.86 -9.20 11.37
N THR A 32 7.67 -8.62 11.32
CA THR A 32 6.43 -9.35 11.14
C THR A 32 6.13 -9.57 9.66
N PHE A 33 5.31 -10.57 9.33
CA PHE A 33 4.82 -10.80 7.97
C PHE A 33 4.19 -9.53 7.39
N GLU A 34 3.28 -8.91 8.14
CA GLU A 34 2.59 -7.69 7.72
C GLU A 34 3.59 -6.54 7.52
N GLY A 35 4.61 -6.43 8.38
CA GLY A 35 5.66 -5.44 8.23
C GLY A 35 6.45 -5.58 6.92
N GLN A 36 6.99 -6.77 6.66
CA GLN A 36 7.76 -7.03 5.44
C GLN A 36 6.90 -6.93 4.19
N ALA A 37 5.67 -7.44 4.22
CA ALA A 37 4.73 -7.33 3.12
C ALA A 37 4.36 -5.87 2.83
N SER A 38 4.19 -5.05 3.87
CA SER A 38 3.92 -3.61 3.72
C SER A 38 5.09 -2.87 3.08
N LEU A 39 6.32 -3.18 3.48
CA LEU A 39 7.52 -2.59 2.87
C LEU A 39 7.66 -2.95 1.40
N LEU A 40 7.45 -4.22 1.03
CA LEU A 40 7.49 -4.63 -0.37
C LEU A 40 6.36 -3.98 -1.17
N LEU A 41 5.13 -3.98 -0.66
CA LEU A 41 4.01 -3.30 -1.32
C LEU A 41 4.28 -1.81 -1.56
N LEU A 42 4.86 -1.11 -0.58
CA LEU A 42 5.28 0.28 -0.74
C LEU A 42 6.38 0.44 -1.80
N ALA A 43 7.38 -0.45 -1.81
CA ALA A 43 8.48 -0.40 -2.78
C ALA A 43 7.96 -0.58 -4.21
N TYR A 44 7.15 -1.62 -4.45
CA TYR A 44 6.57 -1.89 -5.77
C TYR A 44 5.53 -0.83 -6.17
N ALA A 45 4.70 -0.35 -5.26
CA ALA A 45 3.76 0.74 -5.56
C ALA A 45 4.49 2.04 -5.91
N GLY A 46 5.59 2.34 -5.22
CA GLY A 46 6.40 3.52 -5.48
C GLY A 46 7.08 3.52 -6.85
N SER A 47 7.39 2.34 -7.39
CA SER A 47 8.01 2.15 -8.71
C SER A 47 7.01 1.92 -9.85
N SER A 48 5.78 1.48 -9.57
CA SER A 48 4.81 1.08 -10.62
C SER A 48 4.33 2.22 -11.52
N GLY A 49 4.42 3.47 -11.07
CA GLY A 49 4.03 4.65 -11.86
C GLY A 49 2.54 4.70 -12.23
N GLY A 50 1.67 4.01 -11.51
CA GLY A 50 0.23 3.93 -11.81
C GLY A 50 -0.22 2.68 -12.58
N ASN A 51 0.66 1.69 -12.68
CA ASN A 51 0.37 0.36 -13.25
C ASN A 51 -0.08 -0.64 -12.17
N ASP A 52 -0.40 -1.84 -12.61
CA ASP A 52 -0.77 -2.95 -11.75
C ASP A 52 0.40 -3.37 -10.83
N LEU A 53 0.08 -3.67 -9.58
CA LEU A 53 1.02 -4.27 -8.65
C LEU A 53 1.28 -5.73 -9.02
N PRO A 54 2.54 -6.17 -9.06
CA PRO A 54 2.88 -7.57 -9.29
C PRO A 54 2.72 -8.37 -7.99
N VAL A 55 1.48 -8.53 -7.51
CA VAL A 55 1.19 -9.18 -6.22
C VAL A 55 1.71 -10.62 -6.13
N GLY A 56 1.82 -11.32 -7.26
CA GLY A 56 2.45 -12.64 -7.32
C GLY A 56 3.96 -12.59 -7.06
N GLU A 57 4.67 -11.62 -7.62
CA GLU A 57 6.11 -11.42 -7.40
C GLU A 57 6.40 -11.01 -5.96
N ILE A 58 5.55 -10.15 -5.39
CA ILE A 58 5.66 -9.74 -3.98
C ILE A 58 5.48 -10.94 -3.05
N ALA A 59 4.51 -11.82 -3.33
CA ALA A 59 4.29 -13.04 -2.55
C ALA A 59 5.45 -14.05 -2.69
N ALA A 60 6.03 -14.16 -3.89
CA ALA A 60 7.21 -14.96 -4.13
C ALA A 60 8.41 -14.44 -3.30
N ALA A 61 8.66 -13.13 -3.32
CA ALA A 61 9.70 -12.52 -2.51
C ALA A 61 9.50 -12.74 -1.00
N LEU A 62 8.25 -12.67 -0.51
CA LEU A 62 7.95 -13.00 0.90
C LEU A 62 8.20 -14.48 1.21
N THR A 63 7.91 -15.37 0.27
CA THR A 63 8.22 -16.80 0.41
C THR A 63 9.72 -17.07 0.45
N GLU A 64 10.52 -16.31 -0.31
CA GLU A 64 11.99 -16.35 -0.26
C GLU A 64 12.54 -15.81 1.07
N LEU A 65 11.78 -14.98 1.78
CA LEU A 65 12.05 -14.53 3.15
C LEU A 65 11.51 -15.50 4.22
N ASP A 66 11.25 -16.75 3.84
CA ASP A 66 10.71 -17.84 4.67
C ASP A 66 9.30 -17.62 5.25
N TRP A 67 8.54 -16.62 4.75
CA TRP A 67 7.12 -16.53 5.10
C TRP A 67 6.31 -17.57 4.33
N ARG A 68 5.59 -18.40 5.08
CA ARG A 68 4.77 -19.50 4.55
C ARG A 68 3.46 -19.59 5.31
N HIS A 69 2.50 -20.29 4.72
CA HIS A 69 1.32 -20.74 5.46
C HIS A 69 1.71 -21.76 6.54
N GLN A 70 0.83 -21.98 7.51
CA GLN A 70 1.08 -22.89 8.62
C GLN A 70 1.30 -24.35 8.17
N ASP A 71 0.72 -24.73 7.03
CA ASP A 71 0.91 -26.03 6.39
C ASP A 71 2.22 -26.13 5.57
N GLY A 72 3.02 -25.06 5.53
CA GLY A 72 4.28 -25.00 4.80
C GLY A 72 4.15 -24.57 3.33
N GLU A 73 2.93 -24.37 2.83
CA GLU A 73 2.69 -23.93 1.47
C GLU A 73 3.23 -22.51 1.23
N PRO A 74 3.74 -22.22 0.02
CA PRO A 74 4.21 -20.88 -0.34
C PRO A 74 3.05 -19.89 -0.38
N LEU A 75 3.37 -18.61 -0.17
CA LEU A 75 2.40 -17.53 -0.29
C LEU A 75 2.00 -17.32 -1.75
N ARG A 76 0.77 -16.86 -1.95
CA ARG A 76 0.26 -16.43 -3.25
C ARG A 76 -0.10 -14.93 -3.19
N GLY A 77 -0.52 -14.37 -4.33
CA GLY A 77 -0.83 -12.93 -4.40
C GLY A 77 -2.09 -12.54 -3.62
N TYR A 78 -3.05 -13.44 -3.43
CA TYR A 78 -4.34 -13.08 -2.81
C TYR A 78 -4.21 -12.79 -1.31
N GLU A 79 -3.16 -13.27 -0.67
CA GLU A 79 -2.83 -13.04 0.71
C GLU A 79 -2.54 -11.56 0.98
N LEU A 80 -2.10 -10.83 -0.04
CA LEU A 80 -1.80 -9.41 0.04
C LEU A 80 -3.06 -8.54 -0.02
N TYR A 81 -4.14 -9.00 -0.66
CA TYR A 81 -5.37 -8.21 -0.82
C TYR A 81 -6.06 -7.83 0.50
N ARG A 82 -5.83 -8.66 1.53
CA ARG A 82 -6.38 -8.49 2.88
C ARG A 82 -5.50 -7.61 3.78
N LEU A 83 -4.31 -7.21 3.33
CA LEU A 83 -3.45 -6.36 4.13
C LEU A 83 -3.96 -4.92 4.14
N PRO A 84 -3.98 -4.25 5.31
CA PRO A 84 -4.43 -2.86 5.41
C PRO A 84 -3.70 -1.91 4.46
N ILE A 85 -2.40 -2.12 4.24
CA ILE A 85 -1.58 -1.34 3.32
C ILE A 85 -2.02 -1.48 1.86
N PHE A 86 -2.39 -2.69 1.43
CA PHE A 86 -2.91 -2.92 0.09
C PHE A 86 -4.22 -2.15 -0.09
N VAL A 87 -5.13 -2.31 0.88
CA VAL A 87 -6.42 -1.62 0.92
C VAL A 87 -6.25 -0.10 0.91
N ALA A 88 -5.26 0.44 1.63
CA ALA A 88 -4.98 1.87 1.62
C ALA A 88 -4.52 2.34 0.24
N LEU A 89 -3.51 1.67 -0.35
CA LEU A 89 -2.93 2.06 -1.64
C LEU A 89 -3.95 2.03 -2.77
N ILE A 90 -4.81 1.01 -2.84
CA ILE A 90 -5.82 0.91 -3.89
C ILE A 90 -6.93 1.97 -3.80
N ASN A 91 -7.17 2.52 -2.61
CA ASN A 91 -8.24 3.48 -2.36
C ASN A 91 -7.78 4.95 -2.51
N VAL A 92 -6.48 5.19 -2.63
CA VAL A 92 -5.95 6.50 -3.01
C VAL A 92 -6.12 6.67 -4.52
N SER A 93 -7.30 7.07 -4.96
CA SER A 93 -7.65 7.27 -6.38
C SER A 93 -8.75 8.32 -6.53
N GLY A 94 -8.77 9.02 -7.67
CA GLY A 94 -9.87 9.89 -8.08
C GLY A 94 -11.04 9.16 -8.76
N GLN A 95 -10.91 7.85 -8.98
CA GLN A 95 -11.89 7.04 -9.71
C GLN A 95 -12.47 5.95 -8.80
N LEU A 96 -13.77 5.69 -8.96
CA LEU A 96 -14.42 4.53 -8.36
C LEU A 96 -13.85 3.25 -8.96
N ARG A 97 -13.63 2.25 -8.11
CA ARG A 97 -12.87 1.06 -8.47
C ARG A 97 -13.77 -0.07 -8.97
N ASP A 98 -13.38 -0.67 -10.09
CA ASP A 98 -13.90 -1.96 -10.56
C ASP A 98 -13.05 -3.08 -9.96
N TRP A 99 -13.68 -4.20 -9.57
CA TRP A 99 -13.00 -5.40 -9.10
C TRP A 99 -12.00 -5.95 -10.13
N ARG A 100 -12.22 -5.69 -11.43
CA ARG A 100 -11.31 -6.06 -12.52
C ARG A 100 -9.98 -5.29 -12.49
N GLN A 101 -9.93 -4.17 -11.79
CA GLN A 101 -8.75 -3.31 -11.67
C GLN A 101 -8.15 -3.41 -10.27
N ARG A 102 -8.32 -4.56 -9.61
CA ARG A 102 -8.00 -4.69 -8.19
C ARG A 102 -6.52 -4.55 -7.85
N ASP A 103 -5.64 -4.73 -8.83
CA ASP A 103 -4.20 -4.63 -8.66
C ASP A 103 -3.66 -3.27 -9.13
N ARG A 104 -4.51 -2.48 -9.80
CA ARG A 104 -4.13 -1.17 -10.32
C ARG A 104 -3.95 -0.16 -9.21
N ILE A 105 -2.78 0.46 -9.18
CA ILE A 105 -2.45 1.56 -8.28
C ILE A 105 -2.55 2.86 -9.06
N SER A 106 -3.04 3.92 -8.42
CA SER A 106 -3.09 5.24 -9.08
C SER A 106 -1.72 5.93 -9.02
N PRO A 107 -1.43 6.91 -9.89
CA PRO A 107 -0.22 7.72 -9.78
C PRO A 107 -0.08 8.43 -8.42
N ALA A 108 -1.20 8.82 -7.81
CA ALA A 108 -1.22 9.42 -6.47
C ALA A 108 -0.79 8.41 -5.41
N ALA A 109 -1.31 7.18 -5.46
CA ALA A 109 -0.89 6.10 -4.57
C ALA A 109 0.60 5.76 -4.73
N SER A 110 1.14 5.72 -5.96
CA SER A 110 2.59 5.59 -6.17
C SER A 110 3.39 6.74 -5.55
N ALA A 111 2.90 7.98 -5.67
CA ALA A 111 3.55 9.13 -5.03
C ALA A 111 3.51 9.04 -3.50
N LEU A 112 2.40 8.55 -2.93
CA LEU A 112 2.24 8.38 -1.49
C LEU A 112 3.18 7.30 -0.96
N ALA A 113 3.32 6.19 -1.69
CA ALA A 113 4.25 5.12 -1.34
C ALA A 113 5.71 5.61 -1.33
N ARG A 114 6.12 6.40 -2.33
CA ARG A 114 7.44 7.05 -2.34
C ARG A 114 7.62 8.01 -1.17
N ALA A 115 6.60 8.80 -0.84
CA ALA A 115 6.65 9.71 0.29
C ALA A 115 6.82 8.95 1.61
N ALA A 116 6.12 7.82 1.81
CA ALA A 116 6.28 6.98 2.99
C ALA A 116 7.72 6.41 3.10
N LEU A 117 8.25 5.85 2.03
CA LEU A 117 9.61 5.26 2.02
C LEU A 117 10.72 6.30 2.27
N ARG A 118 10.58 7.53 1.78
CA ARG A 118 11.56 8.61 2.06
C ARG A 118 11.64 8.98 3.53
N ARG A 119 10.64 8.67 4.34
CA ARG A 119 10.65 8.94 5.79
C ARG A 119 11.37 7.86 6.59
N ARG A 120 11.73 6.74 5.94
CA ARG A 120 12.49 5.65 6.54
C ARG A 120 14.00 5.87 6.46
N GLY A 121 14.48 6.64 5.47
CA GLY A 121 15.90 7.02 5.30
C GLY A 121 16.20 8.38 5.92
#